data_AF-M2U1R1-F1
#
_entry.id   AF-M2U1R1-F1
#
_cell.length_a   1.000
_cell.length_b   1.000
_cell.length_c   1.000
_cell.angle_alpha   90.00
_cell.angle_beta   90.00
_cell.angle_gamma   90.00
#
_symmetry.space_group_name_H-M   'P 1'
#
loop_
_entity.id
_entity.type
_entity.pdbx_description
1 polymer ?
#
loop_
_entity_poly.entity_id
_entity_poly.type
_entity_poly.pdbx_seq_one_letter_code
_entity_poly.pdbx_strand_id
1 'polypeptide(L)'
;MLFRNLIPAAIALLPAIASASSVIDLSPSNFDDVVLKSGKPALVEFFAPWCGHCKNLAPVYEELATVFQHAGDKVSVAKVDADNHKSLGKRFGVSGFPTLKWFDGKTDKPVDYNGGRDLESLSKFITEHTSIKPKIKAKLPSQVVYLDDKSFKEKVGKDQNVLVAFTAPWCGHCKTLAPVWETLANDFVNEPDVLIAKVDAEAENSKALAQEQGVSSYPTIKYFAKGSTEPLPYNGARAEKDFIDFLNANAGTHRAVGGGLDATGGTIEAFNAVIEKFKDSWADGAEEAKTLAATMQDKYAQYYVKVFSKIGANKEYAEKELKRLQGLIAKGNLAPEKMDDLMSRSNILKKFIGEEEKTEL
;
A
#
# COMPACT_ATOMS: atom_id res chain seq x y z
N MET A 1 48.02 -16.90 25.33
CA MET A 1 47.81 -16.23 24.03
C MET A 1 46.37 -16.46 23.62
N LEU A 2 45.49 -15.48 23.85
CA LEU A 2 44.07 -15.54 23.51
C LEU A 2 43.87 -14.79 22.19
N PHE A 3 43.70 -15.52 21.09
CA PHE A 3 43.35 -14.91 19.80
C PHE A 3 41.82 -14.78 19.71
N ARG A 4 41.34 -13.53 19.82
CA ARG A 4 39.98 -13.10 19.52
C ARG A 4 39.83 -13.00 18.00
N ASN A 5 39.15 -13.96 17.37
CA ASN A 5 38.73 -13.84 15.98
C ASN A 5 37.49 -12.94 15.90
N LEU A 6 37.67 -11.72 15.43
CA LEU A 6 36.60 -10.82 15.01
C LEU A 6 36.29 -11.10 13.54
N ILE A 7 35.10 -11.62 13.26
CA ILE A 7 34.56 -11.73 11.90
C ILE A 7 33.98 -10.35 11.53
N PRO A 8 34.38 -9.72 10.41
CA PRO A 8 33.76 -8.48 9.96
C PRO A 8 32.37 -8.79 9.39
N ALA A 9 31.33 -8.19 9.98
CA ALA A 9 29.98 -8.22 9.44
C ALA A 9 29.96 -7.43 8.13
N ALA A 10 29.85 -8.13 7.00
CA ALA A 10 29.58 -7.52 5.71
C ALA A 10 28.11 -7.07 5.67
N ILE A 11 27.89 -5.76 5.81
CA ILE A 11 26.58 -5.13 5.62
C ILE A 11 26.27 -5.19 4.12
N ALA A 12 25.33 -6.07 3.74
CA ALA A 12 24.76 -6.08 2.41
C ALA A 12 23.88 -4.83 2.24
N LEU A 13 24.34 -3.84 1.47
CA LEU A 13 23.48 -2.76 0.99
C LEU A 13 22.48 -3.34 -0.01
N LEU A 14 21.22 -3.49 0.41
CA LEU A 14 20.10 -3.64 -0.51
C LEU A 14 19.97 -2.34 -1.33
N PRO A 15 19.95 -2.40 -2.67
CA PRO A 15 19.70 -1.22 -3.47
C PRO A 15 18.26 -0.79 -3.27
N ALA A 16 18.07 0.37 -2.62
CA ALA A 16 16.79 1.05 -2.60
C ALA A 16 16.37 1.31 -4.04
N ILE A 17 15.23 0.73 -4.45
CA ILE A 17 14.59 1.05 -5.72
C ILE A 17 14.07 2.48 -5.56
N ALA A 18 14.92 3.45 -5.91
CA ALA A 18 14.51 4.84 -6.02
C ALA A 18 13.55 4.94 -7.21
N SER A 19 12.26 5.04 -6.93
CA SER A 19 11.30 5.54 -7.91
C SER A 19 11.85 6.85 -8.46
N ALA A 20 12.09 6.93 -9.77
CA ALA A 20 12.62 8.13 -10.40
C ALA A 20 11.70 9.32 -10.08
N SER A 21 12.25 10.34 -9.41
CA SER A 21 11.53 11.57 -9.11
C SER A 21 11.01 12.19 -10.40
N SER A 22 9.76 12.63 -10.40
CA SER A 22 9.17 13.36 -11.53
C SER A 22 9.43 14.87 -11.46
N VAL A 23 10.00 15.35 -10.35
CA VAL A 23 10.39 16.75 -10.18
C VAL A 23 11.72 16.97 -10.88
N ILE A 24 11.77 17.97 -11.77
CA ILE A 24 12.98 18.28 -12.51
C ILE A 24 13.98 19.03 -11.61
N ASP A 25 15.17 18.48 -11.42
CA ASP A 25 16.26 19.17 -10.74
C ASP A 25 16.90 20.22 -11.66
N LEU A 26 16.81 21.48 -11.23
CA LEU A 26 17.38 22.62 -11.90
C LEU A 26 18.71 23.03 -11.28
N SER A 27 19.59 23.48 -12.14
CA SER A 27 20.90 24.03 -11.84
C SER A 27 21.17 25.20 -12.80
N PRO A 28 22.21 26.02 -12.56
CA PRO A 28 22.54 27.13 -13.45
C PRO A 28 22.75 26.72 -14.91
N SER A 29 23.18 25.49 -15.18
CA SER A 29 23.45 25.01 -16.54
C SER A 29 22.22 24.59 -17.33
N ASN A 30 21.08 24.30 -16.68
CA ASN A 30 19.85 23.85 -17.38
C ASN A 30 18.64 24.75 -17.13
N PHE A 31 18.69 25.67 -16.15
CA PHE A 31 17.55 26.48 -15.75
C PHE A 31 16.93 27.21 -16.93
N ASP A 32 17.74 27.96 -17.69
CA ASP A 32 17.24 28.77 -18.79
C ASP A 32 16.60 27.92 -19.88
N ASP A 33 17.21 26.77 -20.21
CA ASP A 33 16.72 25.91 -21.27
C ASP A 33 15.40 25.23 -20.88
N VAL A 34 15.27 24.80 -19.62
CA VAL A 34 14.08 24.11 -19.11
C VAL A 34 12.94 25.09 -18.80
N VAL A 35 13.25 26.24 -18.18
CA VAL A 35 12.23 27.14 -17.60
C VAL A 35 11.93 28.33 -18.50
N LEU A 36 12.91 28.88 -19.21
CA LEU A 36 12.75 30.14 -19.95
C LEU A 36 12.64 29.95 -21.47
N LYS A 37 13.35 28.97 -22.03
CA LYS A 37 13.44 28.75 -23.49
C LYS A 37 12.62 27.57 -24.00
N SER A 38 12.15 26.70 -23.11
CA SER A 38 11.39 25.51 -23.50
C SER A 38 10.03 25.82 -24.11
N GLY A 39 9.52 27.05 -23.93
CA GLY A 39 8.15 27.43 -24.28
C GLY A 39 7.09 26.83 -23.35
N LYS A 40 7.50 26.06 -22.34
CA LYS A 40 6.62 25.40 -21.39
C LYS A 40 6.57 26.20 -20.09
N PRO A 41 5.38 26.48 -19.54
CA PRO A 41 5.29 27.03 -18.20
C PRO A 41 5.85 26.05 -17.16
N ALA A 42 6.39 26.60 -16.07
CA ALA A 42 6.98 25.83 -14.99
C ALA A 42 6.63 26.40 -13.62
N LEU A 43 6.22 25.53 -12.70
CA LEU A 43 6.23 25.84 -11.28
C LEU A 43 7.59 25.40 -10.72
N VAL A 44 8.33 26.35 -10.13
CA VAL A 44 9.68 26.11 -9.61
C VAL A 44 9.73 26.33 -8.10
N GLU A 45 10.18 25.33 -7.36
CA GLU A 45 10.54 25.43 -5.95
C GLU A 45 12.00 25.83 -5.78
N PHE A 46 12.23 26.98 -5.15
CA PHE A 46 13.55 27.39 -4.65
C PHE A 46 13.63 26.93 -3.19
N PHE A 47 14.49 25.95 -2.92
CA PHE A 47 14.60 25.30 -1.61
C PHE A 47 16.03 25.34 -1.06
N ALA A 48 16.18 24.88 0.18
CA ALA A 48 17.47 24.58 0.81
C ALA A 48 17.40 23.23 1.55
N PRO A 49 18.42 22.36 1.46
CA PRO A 49 18.37 21.00 2.04
C PRO A 49 18.19 20.96 3.56
N TRP A 50 18.63 22.01 4.27
CA TRP A 50 18.52 22.11 5.73
C TRP A 50 17.17 22.67 6.20
N CYS A 51 16.33 23.18 5.30
CA CYS A 51 15.07 23.83 5.67
C CYS A 51 13.97 22.80 5.98
N GLY A 52 13.47 22.80 7.23
CA GLY A 52 12.40 21.91 7.66
C GLY A 52 11.10 22.06 6.87
N HIS A 53 10.72 23.29 6.49
CA HIS A 53 9.53 23.52 5.67
C HIS A 53 9.68 22.99 4.24
N CYS A 54 10.89 22.99 3.67
CA CYS A 54 11.16 22.37 2.37
C CYS A 54 11.02 20.85 2.47
N LYS A 55 11.57 20.24 3.54
CA LYS A 55 11.43 18.79 3.79
C LYS A 55 9.97 18.36 3.91
N ASN A 56 9.12 19.20 4.52
CA ASN A 56 7.69 18.93 4.63
C ASN A 56 6.94 19.09 3.30
N LEU A 57 7.38 20.00 2.43
CA LEU A 57 6.78 20.22 1.11
C LEU A 57 7.21 19.15 0.09
N ALA A 58 8.44 18.67 0.16
CA ALA A 58 9.02 17.71 -0.78
C ALA A 58 8.09 16.54 -1.16
N PRO A 59 7.47 15.78 -0.23
CA PRO A 59 6.58 14.68 -0.62
C PRO A 59 5.36 15.14 -1.42
N VAL A 60 4.76 16.28 -1.05
CA VAL A 60 3.61 16.85 -1.78
C VAL A 60 4.04 17.36 -3.15
N TYR A 61 5.25 17.90 -3.27
CA TYR A 61 5.79 18.40 -4.53
C TYR A 61 6.14 17.28 -5.51
N GLU A 62 6.64 16.14 -5.01
CA GLU A 62 6.81 14.91 -5.80
C GLU A 62 5.47 14.34 -6.28
N GLU A 63 4.44 14.35 -5.42
CA GLU A 63 3.09 13.95 -5.80
C GLU A 63 2.51 14.90 -6.86
N LEU A 64 2.72 16.21 -6.72
CA LEU A 64 2.33 17.21 -7.71
C LEU A 64 2.96 16.92 -9.09
N ALA A 65 4.28 16.68 -9.13
CA ALA A 65 4.96 16.33 -10.37
C ALA A 65 4.41 15.03 -10.97
N THR A 66 4.07 14.06 -10.13
CA THR A 66 3.49 12.78 -10.55
C THR A 66 2.11 12.96 -11.20
N VAL A 67 1.21 13.75 -10.60
CA VAL A 67 -0.15 13.94 -11.17
C VAL A 67 -0.14 14.76 -12.47
N PHE A 68 0.92 15.54 -12.74
CA PHE A 68 1.13 16.25 -14.00
C PHE A 68 2.08 15.55 -14.97
N GLN A 69 2.68 14.41 -14.61
CA GLN A 69 3.66 13.69 -15.45
C GLN A 69 3.13 13.39 -16.85
N HIS A 70 1.84 13.07 -16.96
CA HIS A 70 1.15 12.81 -18.23
C HIS A 70 1.13 13.99 -19.21
N ALA A 71 1.48 15.20 -18.74
CA ALA A 71 1.52 16.44 -19.49
C ALA A 71 2.89 17.13 -19.36
N GLY A 72 3.97 16.36 -19.11
CA GLY A 72 5.34 16.89 -18.98
C GLY A 72 5.89 17.57 -20.25
N ASP A 73 5.26 17.33 -21.40
CA ASP A 73 5.49 18.05 -22.66
C ASP A 73 4.85 19.45 -22.69
N LYS A 74 3.97 19.77 -21.73
CA LYS A 74 3.19 21.02 -21.68
C LYS A 74 3.40 21.85 -20.43
N VAL A 75 3.73 21.23 -19.29
CA VAL A 75 4.01 21.93 -18.03
C VAL A 75 5.13 21.23 -17.26
N SER A 76 5.95 22.01 -16.57
CA SER A 76 7.05 21.49 -15.77
C SER A 76 6.82 21.74 -14.27
N VAL A 77 7.14 20.75 -13.44
CA VAL A 77 7.26 20.90 -11.99
C VAL A 77 8.73 20.66 -11.65
N ALA A 78 9.40 21.64 -11.07
CA ALA A 78 10.84 21.67 -10.97
C ALA A 78 11.32 22.25 -9.65
N LYS A 79 12.53 21.92 -9.22
CA LYS A 79 13.14 22.43 -7.98
C LYS A 79 14.57 22.87 -8.21
N VAL A 80 15.04 23.83 -7.43
CA VAL A 80 16.43 24.30 -7.43
C VAL A 80 16.89 24.49 -5.99
N ASP A 81 18.04 23.91 -5.67
CA ASP A 81 18.74 24.22 -4.43
C ASP A 81 19.34 25.64 -4.55
N ALA A 82 18.61 26.61 -4.02
CA ALA A 82 18.98 28.02 -4.09
C ALA A 82 19.99 28.42 -2.99
N ASP A 83 20.27 27.54 -2.02
CA ASP A 83 21.38 27.71 -1.09
C ASP A 83 22.71 27.30 -1.76
N ASN A 84 22.71 26.22 -2.54
CA ASN A 84 23.87 25.83 -3.36
C ASN A 84 24.02 26.72 -4.60
N HIS A 85 22.90 27.16 -5.21
CA HIS A 85 22.88 27.99 -6.42
C HIS A 85 22.40 29.42 -6.13
N LYS A 86 23.09 30.12 -5.22
CA LYS A 86 22.74 31.46 -4.74
C LYS A 86 22.55 32.51 -5.85
N SER A 87 23.26 32.38 -6.97
CA SER A 87 23.13 33.28 -8.12
C SER A 87 21.73 33.18 -8.76
N LEU A 88 21.17 31.97 -8.90
CA LEU A 88 19.80 31.77 -9.39
C LEU A 88 18.78 32.29 -8.39
N GLY A 89 18.96 32.01 -7.09
CA GLY A 89 18.09 32.56 -6.04
C GLY A 89 18.05 34.09 -6.07
N LYS A 90 19.22 34.75 -6.15
CA LYS A 90 19.33 36.20 -6.27
C LYS A 90 18.68 36.73 -7.56
N ARG A 91 18.88 36.07 -8.71
CA ARG A 91 18.32 36.48 -10.00
C ARG A 91 16.79 36.63 -9.95
N PHE A 92 16.12 35.77 -9.19
CA PHE A 92 14.66 35.78 -9.07
C PHE A 92 14.15 36.31 -7.72
N GLY A 93 15.01 36.97 -6.94
CA GLY A 93 14.60 37.66 -5.70
C GLY A 93 14.18 36.72 -4.57
N VAL A 94 14.78 35.53 -4.46
CA VAL A 94 14.51 34.58 -3.37
C VAL A 94 15.23 35.03 -2.10
N SER A 95 14.46 35.32 -1.05
CA SER A 95 14.94 35.80 0.25
C SER A 95 14.68 34.81 1.41
N GLY A 96 13.95 33.73 1.16
CA GLY A 96 13.62 32.69 2.14
C GLY A 96 13.21 31.38 1.47
N PHE A 97 13.02 30.33 2.25
CA PHE A 97 12.72 28.98 1.72
C PHE A 97 11.54 28.31 2.44
N PRO A 98 10.74 27.49 1.72
CA PRO A 98 10.70 27.40 0.27
C PRO A 98 10.02 28.64 -0.34
N THR A 99 10.47 29.06 -1.52
CA THR A 99 9.79 30.05 -2.37
C THR A 99 9.36 29.38 -3.66
N LEU A 100 8.08 29.47 -4.00
CA LEU A 100 7.51 28.91 -5.21
C LEU A 100 7.25 30.04 -6.21
N LYS A 101 7.71 29.85 -7.45
CA LYS A 101 7.56 30.83 -8.53
C LYS A 101 7.02 30.17 -9.79
N TRP A 102 6.08 30.83 -10.43
CA TRP A 102 5.48 30.42 -11.70
C TRP A 102 6.14 31.15 -12.85
N PHE A 103 6.68 30.39 -13.79
CA PHE A 103 7.24 30.88 -15.04
C PHE A 103 6.28 30.52 -16.17
N ASP A 104 5.97 31.48 -17.04
CA ASP A 104 5.03 31.28 -18.15
C ASP A 104 5.67 30.62 -19.40
N GLY A 105 6.98 30.36 -19.35
CA GLY A 105 7.76 29.81 -20.46
C GLY A 105 8.01 30.80 -21.61
N LYS A 106 7.69 32.09 -21.41
CA LYS A 106 7.78 33.14 -22.44
C LYS A 106 8.61 34.34 -22.00
N THR A 107 8.59 34.65 -20.70
CA THR A 107 9.28 35.79 -20.11
C THR A 107 10.19 35.34 -18.98
N ASP A 108 11.15 36.19 -18.62
CA ASP A 108 12.02 36.03 -17.44
C ASP A 108 11.40 36.58 -16.15
N LYS A 109 10.10 36.93 -16.18
CA LYS A 109 9.37 37.56 -15.08
C LYS A 109 8.41 36.57 -14.44
N PRO A 110 8.85 35.80 -13.43
CA PRO A 110 7.95 34.89 -12.74
C PRO A 110 6.93 35.62 -11.88
N VAL A 111 5.83 34.92 -11.58
CA VAL A 111 4.83 35.32 -10.58
C VAL A 111 5.06 34.51 -9.30
N ASP A 112 4.98 35.16 -8.14
CA ASP A 112 5.09 34.48 -6.86
C ASP A 112 3.84 33.66 -6.55
N TYR A 113 4.05 32.40 -6.15
CA TYR A 113 2.98 31.56 -5.64
C TYR A 113 2.84 31.73 -4.13
N ASN A 114 1.68 32.24 -3.71
CA ASN A 114 1.37 32.51 -2.30
C ASN A 114 0.21 31.67 -1.76
N GLY A 115 -0.20 30.62 -2.49
CA GLY A 115 -1.30 29.73 -2.10
C GLY A 115 -0.92 28.65 -1.09
N GLY A 116 -1.87 27.77 -0.77
CA GLY A 116 -1.67 26.60 0.09
C GLY A 116 -0.64 25.62 -0.49
N ARG A 117 0.10 24.92 0.38
CA ARG A 117 1.17 24.01 -0.05
C ARG A 117 0.75 22.54 -0.09
N ASP A 118 -0.56 22.29 -0.05
CA ASP A 118 -1.18 20.99 -0.28
C ASP A 118 -1.36 20.72 -1.79
N LEU A 119 -1.54 19.44 -2.14
CA LEU A 119 -1.65 19.00 -3.54
C LEU A 119 -2.81 19.67 -4.27
N GLU A 120 -3.93 19.90 -3.60
CA GLU A 120 -5.13 20.50 -4.20
C GLU A 120 -4.86 21.94 -4.60
N SER A 121 -4.34 22.76 -3.67
CA SER A 121 -3.98 24.17 -3.89
C SER A 121 -2.94 24.34 -5.00
N LEU A 122 -1.91 23.49 -5.03
CA LEU A 122 -0.86 23.52 -6.05
C LEU A 122 -1.39 23.07 -7.42
N SER A 123 -2.18 21.99 -7.46
CA SER A 123 -2.75 21.48 -8.71
C SER A 123 -3.76 22.43 -9.31
N LYS A 124 -4.59 23.07 -8.47
CA LYS A 124 -5.54 24.11 -8.89
C LYS A 124 -4.80 25.26 -9.55
N PHE A 125 -3.71 25.74 -8.95
CA PHE A 125 -2.92 26.83 -9.50
C PHE A 125 -2.34 26.52 -10.88
N ILE A 126 -1.74 25.33 -11.05
CA ILE A 126 -1.26 24.88 -12.37
C ILE A 126 -2.43 24.79 -13.37
N THR A 127 -3.57 24.26 -12.93
CA THR A 127 -4.77 24.13 -13.78
C THR A 127 -5.29 25.50 -14.22
N GLU A 128 -5.31 26.50 -13.35
CA GLU A 128 -5.77 27.86 -13.67
C GLU A 128 -4.87 28.55 -14.71
N HIS A 129 -3.56 28.30 -14.68
CA HIS A 129 -2.61 28.91 -15.61
C HIS A 129 -2.45 28.16 -16.95
N THR A 130 -2.81 26.87 -16.98
CA THR A 130 -2.54 26.00 -18.15
C THR A 130 -3.78 25.36 -18.76
N SER A 131 -4.91 25.37 -18.04
CA SER A 131 -6.10 24.54 -18.30
C SER A 131 -5.83 23.02 -18.30
N ILE A 132 -4.64 22.57 -17.87
CA ILE A 132 -4.30 21.15 -17.74
C ILE A 132 -4.80 20.67 -16.38
N LYS A 133 -5.67 19.66 -16.39
CA LYS A 133 -6.16 19.06 -15.15
C LYS A 133 -5.16 18.02 -14.64
N PRO A 134 -4.92 17.92 -13.32
CA PRO A 134 -4.08 16.88 -12.76
C PRO A 134 -4.72 15.51 -13.01
N LYS A 135 -3.92 14.49 -13.34
CA LYS A 135 -4.34 13.08 -13.23
C LYS A 135 -4.13 12.64 -11.79
N ILE A 136 -4.96 13.16 -10.91
CA ILE A 136 -5.09 12.61 -9.56
C ILE A 136 -5.67 11.22 -9.79
N LYS A 137 -4.90 10.15 -9.49
CA LYS A 137 -5.51 8.83 -9.33
C LYS A 137 -6.61 9.05 -8.32
N ALA A 138 -7.87 8.92 -8.74
CA ALA A 138 -9.01 9.11 -7.85
C ALA A 138 -8.68 8.31 -6.59
N LYS A 139 -8.54 9.00 -5.44
CA LYS A 139 -8.30 8.32 -4.19
C LYS A 139 -9.47 7.34 -4.09
N LEU A 140 -9.15 6.04 -4.09
CA LEU A 140 -10.19 5.03 -3.97
C LEU A 140 -11.04 5.42 -2.76
N PRO A 141 -12.37 5.30 -2.85
CA PRO A 141 -13.21 5.58 -1.69
C PRO A 141 -12.64 4.80 -0.51
N SER A 142 -12.52 5.46 0.63
CA SER A 142 -11.98 4.82 1.84
C SER A 142 -12.77 3.55 2.09
N GLN A 143 -12.05 2.45 2.30
CA GLN A 143 -12.64 1.17 2.72
C GLN A 143 -12.83 1.13 4.24
N VAL A 144 -12.40 2.18 4.96
CA VAL A 144 -12.59 2.30 6.40
C VAL A 144 -14.03 2.69 6.70
N VAL A 145 -14.72 1.85 7.46
CA VAL A 145 -16.10 2.11 7.86
C VAL A 145 -16.14 2.91 9.14
N TYR A 146 -16.83 4.06 9.13
CA TYR A 146 -17.10 4.83 10.33
C TYR A 146 -18.30 4.24 11.05
N LEU A 147 -18.09 3.84 12.30
CA LEU A 147 -19.12 3.32 13.18
C LEU A 147 -19.55 4.39 14.18
N ASP A 148 -20.83 4.34 14.51
CA ASP A 148 -21.50 5.14 15.53
C ASP A 148 -22.30 4.23 16.48
N ASP A 149 -23.01 4.82 17.45
CA ASP A 149 -23.76 4.06 18.48
C ASP A 149 -24.72 3.02 17.87
N LYS A 150 -25.26 3.29 16.67
CA LYS A 150 -26.23 2.44 15.99
C LYS A 150 -25.53 1.41 15.09
N SER A 151 -24.72 1.89 14.16
CA SER A 151 -24.05 1.04 13.16
C SER A 151 -23.06 0.07 13.79
N PHE A 152 -22.45 0.43 14.93
CA PHE A 152 -21.63 -0.51 15.70
C PHE A 152 -22.43 -1.76 16.10
N LYS A 153 -23.65 -1.60 16.60
CA LYS A 153 -24.53 -2.71 17.03
C LYS A 153 -25.07 -3.53 15.85
N GLU A 154 -25.16 -2.91 14.67
CA GLU A 154 -25.56 -3.58 13.43
C GLU A 154 -24.44 -4.42 12.82
N LYS A 155 -23.17 -4.12 13.14
CA LYS A 155 -21.99 -4.79 12.56
C LYS A 155 -21.31 -5.76 13.52
N VAL A 156 -21.12 -5.36 14.78
CA VAL A 156 -20.42 -6.15 15.80
C VAL A 156 -21.33 -7.24 16.34
N GLY A 157 -20.78 -8.45 16.54
CA GLY A 157 -21.52 -9.62 16.97
C GLY A 157 -22.39 -10.27 15.90
N LYS A 158 -22.16 -9.96 14.62
CA LYS A 158 -22.88 -10.50 13.45
C LYS A 158 -21.94 -11.36 12.59
N ASP A 159 -22.00 -11.19 11.28
CA ASP A 159 -21.33 -12.08 10.32
C ASP A 159 -19.89 -11.66 9.98
N GLN A 160 -19.36 -10.62 10.61
CA GLN A 160 -18.02 -10.09 10.33
C GLN A 160 -17.13 -10.09 11.58
N ASN A 161 -15.85 -10.35 11.38
CA ASN A 161 -14.75 -10.03 12.27
C ASN A 161 -14.46 -8.52 12.15
N VAL A 162 -14.59 -7.76 13.23
CA VAL A 162 -14.51 -6.29 13.18
C VAL A 162 -13.30 -5.80 13.96
N LEU A 163 -12.37 -5.12 13.28
CA LEU A 163 -11.27 -4.41 13.92
C LEU A 163 -11.59 -2.91 13.95
N VAL A 164 -11.73 -2.35 15.15
CA VAL A 164 -12.18 -0.98 15.38
C VAL A 164 -11.10 -0.15 16.05
N ALA A 165 -10.75 0.98 15.43
CA ALA A 165 -9.94 2.03 16.05
C ALA A 165 -10.84 3.14 16.61
N PHE A 166 -10.83 3.31 17.93
CA PHE A 166 -11.41 4.46 18.61
C PHE A 166 -10.41 5.61 18.61
N THR A 167 -10.80 6.73 18.00
CA THR A 167 -9.93 7.86 17.71
C THR A 167 -10.56 9.18 18.14
N ALA A 168 -9.78 10.27 18.12
CA ALA A 168 -10.27 11.62 18.31
C ALA A 168 -9.61 12.58 17.29
N PRO A 169 -10.29 13.65 16.82
CA PRO A 169 -9.76 14.52 15.75
C PRO A 169 -8.46 15.26 16.11
N TRP A 170 -8.28 15.57 17.40
CA TRP A 170 -7.12 16.29 17.91
C TRP A 170 -5.92 15.37 18.22
N CYS A 171 -6.10 14.05 18.19
CA CYS A 171 -5.08 13.07 18.56
C CYS A 171 -3.98 12.92 17.49
N GLY A 172 -2.75 13.35 17.79
CA GLY A 172 -1.61 13.24 16.87
C GLY A 172 -1.21 11.80 16.51
N HIS A 173 -1.27 10.87 17.48
CA HIS A 173 -1.01 9.45 17.22
C HIS A 173 -2.07 8.82 16.30
N CYS A 174 -3.31 9.31 16.36
CA CYS A 174 -4.40 8.87 15.51
C CYS A 174 -4.18 9.33 14.07
N LYS A 175 -3.70 10.57 13.88
CA LYS A 175 -3.29 11.08 12.56
C LYS A 175 -2.12 10.30 11.97
N THR A 176 -1.21 9.83 12.82
CA THR A 176 -0.08 8.97 12.41
C THR A 176 -0.55 7.56 12.01
N LEU A 177 -1.55 7.00 12.72
CA LEU A 177 -2.15 5.71 12.40
C LEU A 177 -3.02 5.75 11.13
N ALA A 178 -3.67 6.88 10.86
CA ALA A 178 -4.65 7.03 9.78
C ALA A 178 -4.21 6.44 8.42
N PRO A 179 -3.01 6.75 7.87
CA PRO A 179 -2.58 6.17 6.59
C PRO A 179 -2.43 4.64 6.66
N VAL A 180 -1.87 4.09 7.73
CA VAL A 180 -1.75 2.62 7.91
C VAL A 180 -3.14 1.98 7.98
N TRP A 181 -4.09 2.62 8.64
CA TRP A 181 -5.47 2.13 8.73
C TRP A 181 -6.18 2.12 7.38
N GLU A 182 -5.93 3.11 6.52
CA GLU A 182 -6.44 3.12 5.14
C GLU A 182 -5.80 2.01 4.30
N THR A 183 -4.48 1.82 4.39
CA THR A 183 -3.79 0.72 3.71
C THR A 183 -4.37 -0.63 4.14
N LEU A 184 -4.47 -0.86 5.45
CA LEU A 184 -5.06 -2.09 6.00
C LEU A 184 -6.48 -2.35 5.49
N ALA A 185 -7.34 -1.33 5.43
CA ALA A 185 -8.69 -1.49 4.92
C ALA A 185 -8.71 -1.86 3.42
N ASN A 186 -7.77 -1.34 2.63
CA ASN A 186 -7.61 -1.75 1.23
C ASN A 186 -7.05 -3.17 1.11
N ASP A 187 -6.10 -3.54 1.98
CA ASP A 187 -5.53 -4.87 1.99
C ASP A 187 -6.58 -5.93 2.28
N PHE A 188 -7.62 -5.62 3.07
CA PHE A 188 -8.70 -6.54 3.43
C PHE A 188 -9.97 -6.38 2.58
N VAL A 189 -9.94 -5.62 1.48
CA VAL A 189 -11.15 -5.35 0.65
C VAL A 189 -11.81 -6.61 0.08
N ASN A 190 -11.02 -7.68 -0.15
CA ASN A 190 -11.51 -8.96 -0.66
C ASN A 190 -11.90 -9.96 0.43
N GLU A 191 -11.85 -9.55 1.70
CA GLU A 191 -12.25 -10.37 2.85
C GLU A 191 -13.62 -9.91 3.35
N PRO A 192 -14.74 -10.43 2.79
CA PRO A 192 -16.09 -9.94 3.12
C PRO A 192 -16.46 -10.14 4.60
N ASP A 193 -15.83 -11.11 5.25
CA ASP A 193 -15.99 -11.43 6.66
C ASP A 193 -15.09 -10.58 7.56
N VAL A 194 -14.31 -9.63 7.05
CA VAL A 194 -13.46 -8.71 7.84
C VAL A 194 -13.88 -7.27 7.60
N LEU A 195 -14.06 -6.52 8.69
CA LEU A 195 -14.42 -5.10 8.66
C LEU A 195 -13.36 -4.27 9.39
N ILE A 196 -12.71 -3.36 8.66
CA ILE A 196 -11.78 -2.38 9.22
C ILE A 196 -12.53 -1.08 9.47
N ALA A 197 -12.66 -0.69 10.74
CA ALA A 197 -13.54 0.38 11.16
C ALA A 197 -12.88 1.45 12.05
N LYS A 198 -13.46 2.64 12.09
CA LYS A 198 -13.11 3.74 12.99
C LYS A 198 -14.33 4.23 13.76
N VAL A 199 -14.12 4.68 14.98
CA VAL A 199 -15.10 5.43 15.78
C VAL A 199 -14.45 6.76 16.18
N ASP A 200 -15.18 7.87 16.01
CA ASP A 200 -14.79 9.17 16.57
C ASP A 200 -15.34 9.28 18.00
N ALA A 201 -14.52 8.92 18.98
CA ALA A 201 -14.95 8.83 20.38
C ALA A 201 -15.40 10.17 21.01
N GLU A 202 -15.16 11.30 20.35
CA GLU A 202 -15.59 12.63 20.80
C GLU A 202 -16.88 13.10 20.12
N ALA A 203 -17.34 12.41 19.07
CA ALA A 203 -18.56 12.79 18.36
C ALA A 203 -19.82 12.43 19.17
N GLU A 204 -20.81 13.33 19.16
CA GLU A 204 -22.06 13.17 19.92
C GLU A 204 -22.79 11.85 19.65
N ASN A 205 -22.71 11.33 18.42
CA ASN A 205 -23.36 10.08 18.01
C ASN A 205 -22.56 8.81 18.31
N SER A 206 -21.41 8.91 18.97
CA SER A 206 -20.58 7.74 19.30
C SER A 206 -19.77 7.85 20.60
N LYS A 207 -19.89 8.97 21.31
CA LYS A 207 -19.30 9.17 22.64
C LYS A 207 -19.86 8.19 23.68
N ALA A 208 -21.14 7.86 23.61
CA ALA A 208 -21.76 6.86 24.49
C ALA A 208 -21.15 5.47 24.25
N LEU A 209 -21.02 5.06 22.98
CA LEU A 209 -20.29 3.84 22.60
C LEU A 209 -18.85 3.85 23.11
N ALA A 210 -18.11 4.95 22.96
CA ALA A 210 -16.72 5.02 23.44
C ALA A 210 -16.63 4.82 24.97
N GLN A 211 -17.56 5.39 25.73
CA GLN A 211 -17.66 5.20 27.19
C GLN A 211 -18.04 3.76 27.55
N GLU A 212 -19.03 3.17 26.88
CA GLU A 212 -19.44 1.77 27.05
C GLU A 212 -18.27 0.83 26.79
N GLN A 213 -17.45 1.15 25.79
CA GLN A 213 -16.24 0.43 25.45
C GLN A 213 -15.05 0.76 26.35
N GLY A 214 -15.21 1.58 27.39
CA GLY A 214 -14.14 1.91 28.34
C GLY A 214 -12.93 2.59 27.70
N VAL A 215 -13.14 3.37 26.64
CA VAL A 215 -12.06 4.09 25.95
C VAL A 215 -11.59 5.26 26.79
N SER A 216 -10.34 5.23 27.23
CA SER A 216 -9.73 6.27 28.09
C SER A 216 -8.48 6.92 27.48
N SER A 217 -8.01 6.44 26.34
CA SER A 217 -6.86 6.99 25.61
C SER A 217 -6.97 6.70 24.11
N TYR A 218 -6.20 7.42 23.29
CA TYR A 218 -6.29 7.33 21.84
C TYR A 218 -4.93 7.10 21.15
N PRO A 219 -4.89 6.34 20.04
CA PRO A 219 -5.97 5.46 19.59
C PRO A 219 -6.07 4.22 20.50
N THR A 220 -7.31 3.80 20.78
CA THR A 220 -7.61 2.49 21.39
C THR A 220 -8.12 1.57 20.30
N ILE A 221 -7.55 0.38 20.16
CA ILE A 221 -7.91 -0.56 19.09
C ILE A 221 -8.46 -1.84 19.71
N LYS A 222 -9.59 -2.30 19.18
CA LYS A 222 -10.27 -3.51 19.64
C LYS A 222 -10.69 -4.37 18.47
N TYR A 223 -10.62 -5.67 18.66
CA TYR A 223 -11.12 -6.67 17.74
C TYR A 223 -12.36 -7.35 18.31
N PHE A 224 -13.34 -7.61 17.45
CA PHE A 224 -14.56 -8.33 17.78
C PHE A 224 -14.67 -9.50 16.80
N ALA A 225 -14.59 -10.72 17.32
CA ALA A 225 -14.76 -11.91 16.49
C ALA A 225 -16.19 -12.00 15.93
N LYS A 226 -16.32 -12.59 14.74
CA LYS A 226 -17.62 -12.94 14.14
C LYS A 226 -18.50 -13.66 15.17
N GLY A 227 -19.75 -13.20 15.30
CA GLY A 227 -20.72 -13.71 16.26
C GLY A 227 -20.50 -13.30 17.72
N SER A 228 -19.47 -12.51 18.03
CA SER A 228 -19.16 -12.05 19.39
C SER A 228 -19.22 -10.52 19.53
N THR A 229 -19.75 -10.06 20.65
CA THR A 229 -19.67 -8.66 21.08
C THR A 229 -18.57 -8.44 22.12
N GLU A 230 -17.85 -9.49 22.51
CA GLU A 230 -16.76 -9.42 23.47
C GLU A 230 -15.49 -8.88 22.80
N PRO A 231 -14.92 -7.77 23.30
CA PRO A 231 -13.74 -7.17 22.69
C PRO A 231 -12.45 -7.89 23.10
N LEU A 232 -11.61 -8.18 22.11
CA LEU A 232 -10.19 -8.48 22.30
C LEU A 232 -9.37 -7.19 22.10
N PRO A 233 -8.68 -6.66 23.14
CA PRO A 233 -7.82 -5.49 22.98
C PRO A 233 -6.62 -5.77 22.07
N TYR A 234 -6.34 -4.85 21.15
CA TYR A 234 -5.13 -4.90 20.34
C TYR A 234 -4.01 -4.06 20.97
N ASN A 235 -2.95 -4.75 21.43
CA ASN A 235 -1.79 -4.13 22.06
C ASN A 235 -0.49 -4.29 21.24
N GLY A 236 -0.61 -4.74 19.98
CA GLY A 236 0.53 -4.94 19.08
C GLY A 236 1.13 -3.63 18.57
N ALA A 237 2.24 -3.75 17.84
CA ALA A 237 2.83 -2.64 17.10
C ALA A 237 1.87 -2.15 16.00
N ARG A 238 2.02 -0.91 15.53
CA ARG A 238 1.05 -0.28 14.63
C ARG A 238 1.57 -0.17 13.18
N ALA A 239 2.46 -1.07 12.79
CA ALA A 239 2.83 -1.21 11.39
C ALA A 239 1.79 -2.08 10.66
N GLU A 240 1.75 -1.93 9.34
CA GLU A 240 0.81 -2.67 8.47
C GLU A 240 0.88 -4.19 8.69
N LYS A 241 2.11 -4.74 8.71
CA LYS A 241 2.35 -6.17 8.91
C LYS A 241 1.77 -6.69 10.24
N ASP A 242 1.90 -5.94 11.32
CA ASP A 242 1.43 -6.36 12.65
C ASP A 242 -0.10 -6.46 12.72
N PHE A 243 -0.81 -5.60 11.99
CA PHE A 243 -2.26 -5.69 11.87
C PHE A 243 -2.69 -6.86 10.99
N ILE A 244 -1.99 -7.07 9.87
CA ILE A 244 -2.23 -8.21 8.97
C ILE A 244 -2.04 -9.53 9.72
N ASP A 245 -0.90 -9.72 10.39
CA ASP A 245 -0.61 -10.94 11.13
C ASP A 245 -1.69 -11.20 12.21
N PHE A 246 -2.12 -10.16 12.91
CA PHE A 246 -3.17 -10.26 13.92
C PHE A 246 -4.52 -10.66 13.30
N LEU A 247 -4.92 -10.05 12.19
CA LEU A 247 -6.17 -10.38 11.51
C LEU A 247 -6.13 -11.77 10.89
N ASN A 248 -5.02 -12.18 10.27
CA ASN A 248 -4.83 -13.53 9.77
C ASN A 248 -5.03 -14.55 10.89
N ALA A 249 -4.39 -14.34 12.05
CA ALA A 249 -4.49 -15.23 13.20
C ALA A 249 -5.89 -15.29 13.82
N ASN A 250 -6.62 -14.17 13.87
CA ASN A 250 -7.91 -14.11 14.58
C ASN A 250 -9.14 -14.29 13.68
N ALA A 251 -9.02 -14.01 12.38
CA ALA A 251 -10.11 -14.10 11.40
C ALA A 251 -9.95 -15.29 10.43
N GLY A 252 -8.82 -16.01 10.49
CA GLY A 252 -8.54 -17.13 9.58
C GLY A 252 -8.31 -16.68 8.13
N THR A 253 -7.72 -15.51 7.96
CA THR A 253 -7.38 -14.93 6.64
C THR A 253 -5.90 -15.12 6.34
N HIS A 254 -5.50 -14.83 5.10
CA HIS A 254 -4.14 -15.09 4.61
C HIS A 254 -3.58 -13.90 3.82
N ARG A 255 -3.85 -12.68 4.30
CA ARG A 255 -3.41 -11.45 3.61
C ARG A 255 -1.91 -11.22 3.81
N ALA A 256 -1.29 -10.55 2.87
CA ALA A 256 0.09 -10.08 2.94
C ALA A 256 0.15 -8.56 2.71
N VAL A 257 1.26 -7.94 3.12
CA VAL A 257 1.55 -6.51 2.92
C VAL A 257 1.33 -6.13 1.45
N GLY A 258 0.60 -5.04 1.21
CA GLY A 258 0.21 -4.59 -0.13
C GLY A 258 -0.99 -5.32 -0.75
N GLY A 259 -1.78 -6.05 0.05
CA GLY A 259 -3.12 -6.53 -0.32
C GLY A 259 -3.17 -7.82 -1.13
N GLY A 260 -2.07 -8.55 -1.22
CA GLY A 260 -2.02 -9.90 -1.79
C GLY A 260 -2.31 -10.98 -0.76
N LEU A 261 -2.00 -12.23 -1.12
CA LEU A 261 -2.04 -13.38 -0.22
C LEU A 261 -0.64 -13.79 0.24
N ASP A 262 -0.53 -14.32 1.46
CA ASP A 262 0.66 -15.02 1.92
C ASP A 262 0.84 -16.37 1.19
N ALA A 263 1.91 -17.11 1.51
CA ALA A 263 2.23 -18.39 0.86
C ALA A 263 1.23 -19.51 1.14
N THR A 264 0.36 -19.36 2.14
CA THR A 264 -0.66 -20.32 2.55
C THR A 264 -2.05 -19.99 2.00
N GLY A 265 -2.28 -18.75 1.54
CA GLY A 265 -3.54 -18.33 0.95
C GLY A 265 -4.00 -19.24 -0.19
N GLY A 266 -5.24 -19.74 -0.07
CA GLY A 266 -5.86 -20.68 -1.01
C GLY A 266 -5.40 -22.13 -0.91
N THR A 267 -4.45 -22.45 -0.02
CA THR A 267 -4.06 -23.84 0.24
C THR A 267 -5.04 -24.53 1.20
N ILE A 268 -5.13 -25.86 1.12
CA ILE A 268 -6.07 -26.66 1.93
C ILE A 268 -5.25 -27.79 2.55
N GLU A 269 -5.13 -27.78 3.88
CA GLU A 269 -4.27 -28.71 4.62
C GLU A 269 -4.57 -30.18 4.32
N ALA A 270 -5.85 -30.54 4.20
CA ALA A 270 -6.26 -31.92 3.88
C ALA A 270 -5.71 -32.41 2.53
N PHE A 271 -5.55 -31.53 1.54
CA PHE A 271 -4.95 -31.90 0.26
C PHE A 271 -3.42 -32.01 0.33
N ASN A 272 -2.75 -31.28 1.23
CA ASN A 272 -1.30 -31.43 1.42
C ASN A 272 -0.95 -32.87 1.85
N ALA A 273 -1.77 -33.49 2.70
CA ALA A 273 -1.62 -34.90 3.08
C ALA A 273 -1.79 -35.85 1.88
N VAL A 274 -2.73 -35.57 0.98
CA VAL A 274 -2.90 -36.35 -0.26
C VAL A 274 -1.70 -36.17 -1.19
N ILE A 275 -1.18 -34.95 -1.32
CA ILE A 275 0.02 -34.66 -2.13
C ILE A 275 1.20 -35.48 -1.62
N GLU A 276 1.48 -35.46 -0.32
CA GLU A 276 2.58 -36.24 0.27
C GLU A 276 2.40 -37.74 0.08
N LYS A 277 1.17 -38.26 0.25
CA LYS A 277 0.84 -39.69 0.06
C LYS A 277 1.06 -40.15 -1.38
N PHE A 278 0.81 -39.29 -2.36
CA PHE A 278 0.75 -39.67 -3.78
C PHE A 278 1.79 -38.96 -4.68
N LYS A 279 2.84 -38.37 -4.10
CA LYS A 279 3.89 -37.67 -4.87
C LYS A 279 4.63 -38.54 -5.90
N ASP A 280 4.63 -39.85 -5.68
CA ASP A 280 5.21 -40.83 -6.60
C ASP A 280 4.16 -41.54 -7.48
N SER A 281 2.86 -41.30 -7.25
CA SER A 281 1.74 -41.87 -8.03
C SER A 281 0.56 -40.89 -8.16
N TRP A 282 0.77 -39.82 -8.94
CA TRP A 282 -0.23 -38.75 -9.12
C TRP A 282 -1.57 -39.22 -9.72
N ALA A 283 -1.56 -40.28 -10.52
CA ALA A 283 -2.79 -40.83 -11.11
C ALA A 283 -3.72 -41.42 -10.02
N ASP A 284 -3.17 -42.16 -9.06
CA ASP A 284 -3.93 -42.70 -7.93
C ASP A 284 -4.38 -41.58 -6.99
N GLY A 285 -3.52 -40.57 -6.80
CA GLY A 285 -3.85 -39.38 -6.01
C GLY A 285 -5.03 -38.58 -6.55
N ALA A 286 -5.32 -38.64 -7.86
CA ALA A 286 -6.43 -37.91 -8.47
C ALA A 286 -7.80 -38.42 -7.98
N GLU A 287 -7.97 -39.73 -7.78
CA GLU A 287 -9.23 -40.30 -7.29
C GLU A 287 -9.43 -40.01 -5.79
N GLU A 288 -8.37 -40.07 -4.99
CA GLU A 288 -8.42 -39.66 -3.57
C GLU A 288 -8.77 -38.17 -3.45
N ALA A 289 -8.09 -37.32 -4.23
CA ALA A 289 -8.34 -35.89 -4.28
C ALA A 289 -9.79 -35.57 -4.68
N LYS A 290 -10.35 -36.32 -5.64
CA LYS A 290 -11.74 -36.17 -6.08
C LYS A 290 -12.73 -36.54 -4.97
N THR A 291 -12.45 -37.62 -4.24
CA THR A 291 -13.26 -38.06 -3.10
C THR A 291 -13.24 -37.01 -1.99
N LEU A 292 -12.05 -36.52 -1.64
CA LEU A 292 -11.87 -35.44 -0.66
C LEU A 292 -12.55 -34.13 -1.11
N ALA A 293 -12.42 -33.76 -2.39
CA ALA A 293 -13.06 -32.56 -2.92
C ALA A 293 -14.60 -32.61 -2.82
N ALA A 294 -15.19 -33.81 -2.89
CA ALA A 294 -16.63 -33.99 -2.79
C ALA A 294 -17.17 -33.78 -1.36
N THR A 295 -16.31 -33.83 -0.33
CA THR A 295 -16.72 -33.64 1.07
C THR A 295 -16.61 -32.20 1.56
N MET A 296 -16.20 -31.26 0.71
CA MET A 296 -15.97 -29.87 1.11
C MET A 296 -16.57 -28.86 0.13
N GLN A 297 -17.03 -27.73 0.65
CA GLN A 297 -17.51 -26.60 -0.12
C GLN A 297 -16.41 -25.53 -0.21
N ASP A 298 -15.35 -25.83 -0.95
CA ASP A 298 -14.21 -24.91 -1.16
C ASP A 298 -13.97 -24.67 -2.66
N LYS A 299 -13.73 -23.41 -3.03
CA LYS A 299 -13.57 -22.98 -4.43
C LYS A 299 -12.34 -23.57 -5.11
N TYR A 300 -11.32 -23.97 -4.35
CA TYR A 300 -10.07 -24.52 -4.86
C TYR A 300 -9.96 -26.04 -4.77
N ALA A 301 -10.88 -26.73 -4.07
CA ALA A 301 -10.85 -28.20 -3.98
C ALA A 301 -10.81 -28.87 -5.37
N GLN A 302 -11.62 -28.38 -6.32
CA GLN A 302 -11.61 -28.89 -7.71
C GLN A 302 -10.33 -28.53 -8.47
N TYR A 303 -9.63 -27.46 -8.06
CA TYR A 303 -8.34 -27.13 -8.64
C TYR A 303 -7.27 -28.15 -8.25
N TYR A 304 -7.26 -28.65 -7.02
CA TYR A 304 -6.38 -29.76 -6.62
C TYR A 304 -6.60 -31.00 -7.49
N VAL A 305 -7.86 -31.43 -7.66
CA VAL A 305 -8.22 -32.57 -8.53
C VAL A 305 -7.67 -32.39 -9.95
N LYS A 306 -7.84 -31.19 -10.51
CA LYS A 306 -7.30 -30.84 -11.83
C LYS A 306 -5.78 -30.95 -11.87
N VAL A 307 -5.08 -30.46 -10.84
CA VAL A 307 -3.62 -30.49 -10.78
C VAL A 307 -3.11 -31.92 -10.68
N PHE A 308 -3.66 -32.76 -9.79
CA PHE A 308 -3.35 -34.20 -9.71
C PHE A 308 -3.48 -34.90 -11.08
N SER A 309 -4.63 -34.72 -11.75
CA SER A 309 -4.89 -35.30 -13.07
C SER A 309 -3.89 -34.82 -14.14
N LYS A 310 -3.56 -33.52 -14.15
CA LYS A 310 -2.65 -32.94 -15.14
C LYS A 310 -1.20 -33.35 -14.92
N ILE A 311 -0.74 -33.44 -13.67
CA ILE A 311 0.63 -33.89 -13.36
C ILE A 311 0.79 -35.37 -13.72
N GLY A 312 -0.22 -36.21 -13.45
CA GLY A 312 -0.22 -37.62 -13.86
C GLY A 312 -0.02 -37.81 -15.37
N ALA A 313 -0.55 -36.90 -16.19
CA ALA A 313 -0.37 -36.91 -17.64
C ALA A 313 0.91 -36.20 -18.12
N ASN A 314 1.38 -35.18 -17.40
CA ASN A 314 2.55 -34.38 -17.74
C ASN A 314 3.23 -33.88 -16.46
N LYS A 315 4.36 -34.48 -16.09
CA LYS A 315 5.12 -34.14 -14.87
C LYS A 315 5.57 -32.68 -14.81
N GLU A 316 5.81 -32.03 -15.96
CA GLU A 316 6.23 -30.62 -16.02
C GLU A 316 5.07 -29.62 -15.90
N TYR A 317 3.81 -30.10 -15.80
CA TYR A 317 2.64 -29.23 -15.78
C TYR A 317 2.69 -28.21 -14.63
N ALA A 318 3.04 -28.64 -13.43
CA ALA A 318 2.98 -27.80 -12.24
C ALA A 318 3.92 -26.60 -12.34
N GLU A 319 5.19 -26.85 -12.69
CA GLU A 319 6.21 -25.81 -12.88
C GLU A 319 5.86 -24.86 -14.03
N LYS A 320 5.41 -25.40 -15.17
CA LYS A 320 5.04 -24.59 -16.35
C LYS A 320 3.83 -23.70 -16.06
N GLU A 321 2.81 -24.23 -15.40
CA GLU A 321 1.63 -23.47 -15.03
C GLU A 321 1.99 -22.42 -13.97
N LEU A 322 2.79 -22.76 -12.95
CA LEU A 322 3.23 -21.82 -11.92
C LEU A 322 3.95 -20.63 -12.54
N LYS A 323 4.93 -20.89 -13.42
CA LYS A 323 5.66 -19.84 -14.16
C LYS A 323 4.71 -18.97 -14.98
N ARG A 324 3.70 -19.56 -15.61
CA ARG A 324 2.68 -18.82 -16.37
C ARG A 324 1.85 -17.92 -15.46
N LEU A 325 1.41 -18.40 -14.29
CA LEU A 325 0.63 -17.62 -13.33
C LEU A 325 1.45 -16.47 -12.75
N GLN A 326 2.68 -16.74 -12.33
CA GLN A 326 3.62 -15.71 -11.85
C GLN A 326 3.87 -14.64 -12.92
N GLY A 327 4.03 -15.04 -14.19
CA GLY A 327 4.16 -14.11 -15.30
C GLY A 327 2.92 -13.25 -15.56
N LEU A 328 1.72 -13.71 -15.18
CA LEU A 328 0.50 -12.90 -15.24
C LEU A 328 0.41 -11.93 -14.05
N ILE A 329 0.76 -12.39 -12.85
CA ILE A 329 0.81 -11.56 -11.63
C ILE A 329 1.80 -10.40 -11.82
N ALA A 330 3.01 -10.69 -12.32
CA ALA A 330 4.06 -9.70 -12.52
C ALA A 330 3.71 -8.58 -13.53
N LYS A 331 2.72 -8.79 -14.40
CA LYS A 331 2.26 -7.75 -15.35
C LYS A 331 1.46 -6.62 -14.70
N GLY A 332 0.98 -6.81 -13.46
CA GLY A 332 0.47 -5.73 -12.62
C GLY A 332 -0.71 -4.93 -13.18
N ASN A 333 -1.76 -5.61 -13.68
CA ASN A 333 -3.01 -5.00 -14.19
C ASN A 333 -4.21 -5.95 -14.03
N LEU A 334 -4.35 -6.56 -12.86
CA LEU A 334 -5.42 -7.51 -12.57
C LEU A 334 -6.43 -6.89 -11.60
N ALA A 335 -7.71 -7.24 -11.76
CA ALA A 335 -8.71 -7.00 -10.72
C ALA A 335 -8.27 -7.72 -9.42
N PRO A 336 -8.54 -7.16 -8.23
CA PRO A 336 -8.11 -7.74 -6.96
C PRO A 336 -8.52 -9.21 -6.79
N GLU A 337 -9.75 -9.57 -7.13
CA GLU A 337 -10.25 -10.94 -7.03
C GLU A 337 -9.52 -11.88 -7.99
N LYS A 338 -9.11 -11.34 -9.16
CA LYS A 338 -8.32 -12.10 -10.11
C LYS A 338 -6.89 -12.28 -9.61
N MET A 339 -6.32 -11.29 -8.94
CA MET A 339 -5.01 -11.41 -8.29
C MET A 339 -5.04 -12.54 -7.25
N ASP A 340 -6.02 -12.53 -6.34
CA ASP A 340 -6.17 -13.55 -5.31
C ASP A 340 -6.36 -14.96 -5.90
N ASP A 341 -7.14 -15.09 -6.98
CA ASP A 341 -7.28 -16.35 -7.72
C ASP A 341 -5.94 -16.87 -8.25
N LEU A 342 -5.15 -16.00 -8.90
CA LEU A 342 -3.86 -16.40 -9.45
C LEU A 342 -2.85 -16.73 -8.34
N MET A 343 -2.82 -15.96 -7.25
CA MET A 343 -1.94 -16.20 -6.11
C MET A 343 -2.29 -17.51 -5.42
N SER A 344 -3.56 -17.74 -5.11
CA SER A 344 -4.04 -19.00 -4.51
C SER A 344 -3.66 -20.21 -5.35
N ARG A 345 -3.92 -20.15 -6.66
CA ARG A 345 -3.55 -21.24 -7.58
C ARG A 345 -2.03 -21.42 -7.67
N SER A 346 -1.25 -20.36 -7.55
CA SER A 346 0.22 -20.43 -7.52
C SER A 346 0.70 -21.12 -6.24
N ASN A 347 0.14 -20.75 -5.09
CA ASN A 347 0.45 -21.37 -3.80
C ASN A 347 0.10 -22.87 -3.78
N ILE A 348 -1.04 -23.25 -4.36
CA ILE A 348 -1.42 -24.67 -4.53
C ILE A 348 -0.38 -25.40 -5.38
N LEU A 349 0.03 -24.83 -6.53
CA LEU A 349 1.03 -25.46 -7.40
C LEU A 349 2.38 -25.63 -6.70
N LYS A 350 2.79 -24.66 -5.87
CA LYS A 350 4.03 -24.76 -5.06
C LYS A 350 4.03 -25.99 -4.15
N LYS A 351 2.86 -26.37 -3.59
CA LYS A 351 2.74 -27.60 -2.79
C LYS A 351 3.03 -28.87 -3.58
N PHE A 352 2.67 -28.93 -4.86
CA PHE A 352 2.94 -30.11 -5.70
C PHE A 352 4.40 -30.24 -6.12
N ILE A 353 5.15 -29.13 -6.19
CA ILE A 353 6.57 -29.13 -6.59
C ILE A 353 7.53 -29.22 -5.40
N GLY A 354 7.02 -29.18 -4.16
CA GLY A 354 7.85 -29.24 -2.95
C GLY A 354 8.65 -27.95 -2.68
N GLU A 355 8.23 -26.81 -3.25
CA GLU A 355 8.79 -25.51 -2.89
C GLU A 355 8.19 -25.06 -1.54
N GLU A 356 8.93 -25.27 -0.46
CA GLU A 356 8.72 -24.53 0.80
C GLU A 356 9.52 -23.22 0.77
N GLU A 357 8.93 -22.15 1.31
CA GLU A 357 9.59 -20.85 1.34
C GLU A 357 10.83 -20.92 2.26
N LYS A 358 11.97 -20.47 1.73
CA LYS A 358 13.06 -19.98 2.58
C LYS A 358 12.52 -18.73 3.26
N THR A 359 12.06 -18.87 4.50
CA THR A 359 11.71 -17.73 5.34
C THR A 359 12.99 -16.91 5.53
N GLU A 360 13.10 -15.77 4.87
CA GLU A 360 14.08 -14.75 5.26
C GLU A 360 13.63 -14.22 6.62
N LEU A 361 14.29 -14.73 7.66
CA LEU A 361 14.17 -14.33 9.07
C LEU A 361 14.67 -12.90 9.30
#